data_AF-U4LV68-F1
#
_entry.id   AF-U4LV68-F1
#
_cell.length_a   1.000
_cell.length_b   1.000
_cell.length_c   1.000
_cell.angle_alpha   90.00
_cell.angle_beta   90.00
_cell.angle_gamma   90.00
#
_symmetry.space_group_name_H-M   'P 1'
#
loop_
_entity.id
_entity.type
_entity.pdbx_description
1 polymer ?
#
loop_
_entity_poly.entity_id
_entity_poly.type
_entity_poly.pdbx_seq_one_letter_code
_entity_poly.pdbx_strand_id
1 'polypeptide(L)'
;MCRFLVYKGRNPILLSDLILNPTHSILTQSYDCRLRLDIRRPHNGDGFGIGYYTTPTLSSEPCIFTSTTPAWNCVNLARLARKTTSSLVFAHVRATTTGALSESNCHPFSYHSLMWMHNGHLANFNGIKRLLVGAVRDEYFLMVEGSTDSEWAFALFLDTLHSLGVDPKSNPVGGFGHAKLREAMLGTIRRLNEFFEATGTTEPSLLNFAVADGNAVVCTRYVTSRDDEAASLYFSSGTRFHEYKEGGFYRMERHDRGQDLVMVASEPLTFERGIGLLYPRIRF
;
A
#
# COMPACT_ATOMS: atom_id res chain seq x y z
N MET A 1 -1.19 -2.56 13.51
CA MET A 1 -1.59 -2.45 12.08
C MET A 1 -1.26 -1.06 11.56
N CYS A 2 -0.50 -0.99 10.47
CA CYS A 2 -0.05 0.22 9.79
C CYS A 2 -1.21 0.99 9.13
N ARG A 3 -0.97 2.17 8.56
CA ARG A 3 -1.91 2.87 7.64
C ARG A 3 -1.20 3.15 6.32
N PHE A 4 -1.94 3.12 5.22
CA PHE A 4 -1.42 3.48 3.90
C PHE A 4 -2.42 4.30 3.08
N LEU A 5 -1.88 5.01 2.09
CA LEU A 5 -2.56 5.81 1.10
C LEU A 5 -1.97 5.49 -0.28
N VAL A 6 -2.87 5.36 -1.25
CA VAL A 6 -2.57 5.33 -2.68
C VAL A 6 -3.29 6.49 -3.36
N TYR A 7 -2.58 7.19 -4.21
CA TYR A 7 -3.14 8.16 -5.14
C TYR A 7 -2.77 7.75 -6.57
N LYS A 8 -3.74 7.80 -7.48
CA LYS A 8 -3.53 7.75 -8.93
C LYS A 8 -4.37 8.84 -9.58
N GLY A 9 -3.73 9.74 -10.32
CA GLY A 9 -4.39 10.80 -11.07
C GLY A 9 -3.95 10.85 -12.53
N ARG A 10 -4.73 11.55 -13.36
CA ARG A 10 -4.31 12.01 -14.69
C ARG A 10 -3.27 13.11 -14.59
N ASN A 11 -3.52 14.08 -13.71
CA ASN A 11 -2.62 15.18 -13.43
C ASN A 11 -1.79 14.89 -12.17
N PRO A 12 -0.52 15.33 -12.11
CA PRO A 12 0.28 15.23 -10.90
C PRO A 12 -0.34 16.02 -9.75
N ILE A 13 -0.24 15.49 -8.53
CA ILE A 13 -0.60 16.20 -7.30
C ILE A 13 0.66 16.48 -6.48
N LEU A 14 0.67 17.59 -5.75
CA LEU A 14 1.72 17.90 -4.80
C LEU A 14 1.68 16.90 -3.64
N LEU A 15 2.82 16.31 -3.30
CA LEU A 15 2.89 15.30 -2.26
C LEU A 15 2.40 15.83 -0.90
N SER A 16 2.63 17.11 -0.59
CA SER A 16 2.12 17.71 0.66
C SER A 16 0.60 17.71 0.77
N ASP A 17 -0.11 17.80 -0.35
CA ASP A 17 -1.58 17.80 -0.40
C ASP A 17 -2.18 16.42 -0.11
N LEU A 18 -1.35 15.38 -0.17
CA LEU A 18 -1.69 14.02 0.22
C LEU A 18 -1.18 13.68 1.62
N ILE A 19 0.08 14.05 1.91
CA ILE A 19 0.85 13.49 3.01
C ILE A 19 0.76 14.35 4.27
N LEU A 20 0.70 15.69 4.13
CA LEU A 20 0.89 16.63 5.23
C LEU A 20 -0.36 17.46 5.53
N ASN A 21 -0.89 18.11 4.48
CA ASN A 21 -1.80 19.24 4.61
C ASN A 21 -3.24 18.85 5.03
N PRO A 22 -3.82 17.73 4.54
CA PRO A 22 -5.16 17.35 4.97
C PRO A 22 -5.24 17.15 6.49
N THR A 23 -6.34 17.61 7.10
CA THR A 23 -6.58 17.46 8.55
C THR A 23 -6.47 16.01 9.02
N HIS A 24 -6.87 15.03 8.20
CA HIS A 24 -6.68 13.60 8.45
C HIS A 24 -5.69 12.93 7.49
N SER A 25 -4.60 13.64 7.16
CA SER A 25 -3.52 13.16 6.29
C SER A 25 -2.87 11.87 6.79
N ILE A 26 -2.07 11.21 5.94
CA ILE A 26 -1.32 10.03 6.36
C ILE A 26 -0.32 10.36 7.49
N LEU A 27 0.19 11.60 7.54
CA LEU A 27 0.98 12.09 8.67
C LEU A 27 0.13 12.18 9.93
N THR A 28 -1.08 12.74 9.89
CA THR A 28 -1.97 12.76 11.07
C THR A 28 -2.28 11.33 11.53
N GLN A 29 -2.60 10.43 10.60
CA GLN A 29 -2.85 9.01 10.88
C GLN A 29 -1.64 8.29 11.50
N SER A 30 -0.44 8.85 11.44
CA SER A 30 0.72 8.27 12.12
C SER A 30 0.68 8.43 13.65
N TYR A 31 -0.07 9.39 14.20
CA TYR A 31 -0.23 9.55 15.65
C TYR A 31 -1.69 9.65 16.12
N ASP A 32 -2.65 9.91 15.22
CA ASP A 32 -4.10 9.97 15.46
C ASP A 32 -4.87 9.23 14.35
N CYS A 33 -4.72 7.91 14.26
CA CYS A 33 -5.58 7.08 13.41
C CYS A 33 -6.84 6.63 14.17
N ARG A 34 -8.01 6.66 13.50
CA ARG A 34 -9.33 6.56 14.14
C ARG A 34 -10.09 5.29 13.80
N LEU A 35 -9.73 4.59 12.72
CA LEU A 35 -10.48 3.45 12.18
C LEU A 35 -9.65 2.15 12.17
N ARG A 36 -8.66 2.05 13.05
CA ARG A 36 -7.86 0.83 13.25
C ARG A 36 -8.62 -0.14 14.16
N LEU A 37 -8.61 -1.44 13.83
CA LEU A 37 -9.27 -2.48 14.65
C LEU A 37 -8.58 -2.65 16.02
N ASP A 38 -7.25 -2.65 16.05
CA ASP A 38 -6.48 -2.71 17.30
C ASP A 38 -6.36 -1.32 17.93
N ILE A 39 -6.95 -1.12 19.10
CA ILE A 39 -6.92 0.15 19.84
C ILE A 39 -5.75 0.24 20.84
N ARG A 40 -4.97 -0.82 21.05
CA ARG A 40 -3.96 -0.90 22.12
C ARG A 40 -2.69 -0.11 21.83
N ARG A 41 -2.35 0.10 20.55
CA ARG A 41 -1.17 0.88 20.13
C ARG A 41 -1.64 2.11 19.39
N PRO A 42 -1.72 3.31 19.99
CA PRO A 42 -2.40 4.44 19.35
C PRO A 42 -1.68 4.92 18.08
N HIS A 43 -0.36 4.73 17.98
CA HIS A 43 0.51 5.39 17.01
C HIS A 43 1.10 4.41 15.97
N ASN A 44 1.36 4.92 14.76
CA ASN A 44 2.19 4.33 13.70
C ASN A 44 3.51 5.11 13.61
N GLY A 45 4.32 5.02 14.67
CA GLY A 45 5.56 5.80 14.83
C GLY A 45 6.85 5.06 14.44
N ASP A 46 6.76 3.81 13.97
CA ASP A 46 7.93 2.96 13.78
C ASP A 46 8.55 3.08 12.37
N GLY A 47 8.33 4.24 11.75
CA GLY A 47 8.79 4.58 10.42
C GLY A 47 7.68 4.93 9.44
N PHE A 48 8.10 5.40 8.27
CA PHE A 48 7.23 5.70 7.14
C PHE A 48 7.96 5.37 5.84
N GLY A 49 7.20 5.34 4.75
CA GLY A 49 7.79 5.48 3.43
C GLY A 49 6.83 6.04 2.42
N ILE A 50 7.40 6.81 1.49
CA ILE A 50 6.72 7.44 0.37
C ILE A 50 7.38 6.94 -0.90
N GLY A 51 6.59 6.31 -1.76
CA GLY A 51 7.01 5.90 -3.09
C GLY A 51 6.21 6.64 -4.15
N TYR A 52 6.85 7.12 -5.20
CA TYR A 52 6.18 7.85 -6.27
C TYR A 52 6.87 7.65 -7.60
N TYR A 53 6.09 7.59 -8.68
CA TYR A 53 6.66 7.55 -10.03
C TYR A 53 6.98 8.95 -10.51
N THR A 54 8.13 9.09 -11.17
CA THR A 54 8.56 10.36 -11.76
C THR A 54 8.20 10.41 -13.24
N THR A 55 8.71 11.39 -13.98
CA THR A 55 8.47 11.45 -15.42
C THR A 55 9.12 10.24 -16.11
N PRO A 56 8.48 9.65 -17.15
CA PRO A 56 9.05 8.49 -17.85
C PRO A 56 10.44 8.71 -18.45
N THR A 57 10.88 9.96 -18.59
CA THR A 57 12.20 10.34 -19.07
C THR A 57 13.34 10.07 -18.07
N LEU A 58 13.04 9.90 -16.78
CA LEU A 58 14.05 9.66 -15.75
C LEU A 58 14.25 8.16 -15.52
N SER A 59 13.17 7.45 -15.17
CA SER A 59 13.16 6.02 -14.93
C SER A 59 11.72 5.51 -14.90
N SER A 60 11.53 4.22 -15.21
CA SER A 60 10.29 3.50 -14.95
C SER A 60 10.17 3.02 -13.51
N GLU A 61 11.27 3.03 -12.76
CA GLU A 61 11.30 2.62 -11.36
C GLU A 61 10.74 3.74 -10.47
N PRO A 62 10.00 3.39 -9.39
CA PRO A 62 9.53 4.38 -8.44
C PRO A 62 10.70 4.97 -7.65
N CYS A 63 10.62 6.26 -7.32
CA CYS A 63 11.48 6.83 -6.29
C CYS A 63 10.90 6.48 -4.92
N ILE A 64 11.71 5.90 -4.04
CA ILE A 64 11.31 5.50 -2.68
C ILE A 64 12.10 6.32 -1.67
N PHE A 65 11.38 6.90 -0.70
CA PHE A 65 11.92 7.53 0.48
C PHE A 65 11.32 6.90 1.73
N THR A 66 12.12 6.08 2.42
CA THR A 66 11.79 5.43 3.68
C THR A 66 12.59 6.01 4.84
N SER A 67 12.07 5.89 6.06
CA SER A 67 12.83 6.16 7.27
C SER A 67 12.21 5.42 8.44
N THR A 68 13.04 5.04 9.41
CA THR A 68 12.58 4.52 10.72
C THR A 68 12.15 5.64 11.68
N THR A 69 12.42 6.91 11.34
CA THR A 69 11.96 8.06 12.13
C THR A 69 10.45 8.21 11.98
N PRO A 70 9.69 8.54 13.04
CA PRO A 70 8.28 8.86 12.90
C PRO A 70 8.02 9.97 11.88
N ALA A 71 6.96 9.84 11.06
CA ALA A 71 6.67 10.78 9.98
C ALA A 71 6.55 12.24 10.45
N TRP A 72 5.93 12.46 11.62
CA TRP A 72 5.75 13.79 12.20
C TRP A 72 7.05 14.49 12.61
N ASN A 73 8.14 13.73 12.79
CA ASN A 73 9.45 14.27 13.19
C ASN A 73 10.44 14.37 12.02
N CYS A 74 10.04 14.00 10.81
CA CYS A 74 10.92 14.02 9.65
C CYS A 74 10.84 15.35 8.89
N VAL A 75 11.75 16.27 9.18
CA VAL A 75 11.82 17.58 8.50
C VAL A 75 12.06 17.43 6.98
N ASN A 76 12.84 16.42 6.57
CA ASN A 76 13.11 16.17 5.15
C ASN A 76 11.88 15.68 4.40
N LEU A 77 11.00 14.88 5.03
CA LEU A 77 9.70 14.53 4.45
C LEU A 77 8.90 15.79 4.14
N ALA A 78 8.81 16.73 5.09
CA ALA A 78 8.08 17.98 4.89
C ALA A 78 8.69 18.83 3.76
N ARG A 79 10.02 18.94 3.68
CA ARG A 79 10.72 19.69 2.64
C ARG A 79 10.49 19.12 1.25
N LEU A 80 10.66 17.80 1.10
CA LEU A 80 10.49 17.10 -0.19
C LEU A 80 9.04 17.12 -0.63
N ALA A 81 8.09 16.79 0.27
CA ALA A 81 6.69 16.70 -0.11
C ALA A 81 6.10 18.04 -0.61
N ARG A 82 6.63 19.17 -0.15
CA ARG A 82 6.22 20.52 -0.63
C ARG A 82 6.78 20.92 -1.99
N LYS A 83 7.67 20.10 -2.58
CA LYS A 83 8.35 20.40 -3.85
C LYS A 83 8.27 19.28 -4.88
N THR A 84 7.66 18.16 -4.53
CA THR A 84 7.53 16.99 -5.39
C THR A 84 6.08 16.80 -5.80
N THR A 85 5.85 16.59 -7.09
CA THR A 85 4.53 16.21 -7.62
C THR A 85 4.62 14.84 -8.29
N SER A 86 3.54 14.08 -8.28
CA SER A 86 3.45 12.82 -9.02
C SER A 86 2.00 12.45 -9.31
N SER A 87 1.80 11.71 -10.41
CA SER A 87 0.50 11.16 -10.80
C SER A 87 0.21 9.79 -10.16
N LEU A 88 1.18 9.16 -9.49
CA LEU A 88 1.00 7.89 -8.79
C LEU A 88 1.89 7.84 -7.54
N VAL A 89 1.25 7.81 -6.38
CA VAL A 89 1.91 7.93 -5.06
C VAL A 89 1.41 6.84 -4.14
N PHE A 90 2.36 6.17 -3.48
CA PHE A 90 2.16 5.28 -2.35
C PHE A 90 2.74 5.96 -1.10
N ALA A 91 1.98 5.99 -0.01
CA ALA A 91 2.44 6.50 1.27
C ALA A 91 2.02 5.54 2.38
N HIS A 92 2.93 5.25 3.31
CA HIS A 92 2.72 4.26 4.36
C HIS A 92 3.35 4.72 5.68
N VAL A 93 2.65 4.50 6.78
CA VAL A 93 3.14 4.76 8.14
C VAL A 93 3.05 3.47 8.95
N ARG A 94 4.18 3.10 9.58
CA ARG A 94 4.41 1.76 10.14
C ARG A 94 4.06 1.71 11.62
N ALA A 95 3.32 0.67 12.01
CA ALA A 95 3.21 0.20 13.38
C ALA A 95 3.74 -1.23 13.44
N THR A 96 4.91 -1.43 14.06
CA THR A 96 5.68 -2.68 14.05
C THR A 96 4.90 -3.81 14.71
N THR A 97 4.44 -4.76 13.91
CA THR A 97 3.93 -6.07 14.36
C THR A 97 5.03 -7.12 14.35
N THR A 98 5.94 -7.04 13.37
CA THR A 98 7.02 -8.00 13.12
C THR A 98 8.26 -7.31 12.56
N GLY A 99 9.43 -7.91 12.76
CA GLY A 99 10.72 -7.43 12.25
C GLY A 99 11.32 -6.30 13.08
N ALA A 100 12.64 -6.11 12.95
CA ALA A 100 13.36 -5.04 13.63
C ALA A 100 12.95 -3.64 13.11
N LEU A 101 13.32 -2.60 13.85
CA LEU A 101 13.25 -1.23 13.37
C LEU A 101 14.37 -1.02 12.34
N SER A 102 14.04 -1.18 11.06
CA SER A 102 14.96 -1.04 9.92
C SER A 102 14.22 -0.39 8.76
N GLU A 103 14.95 0.38 7.94
CA GLU A 103 14.39 0.95 6.71
C GLU A 103 13.99 -0.13 5.72
N SER A 104 14.72 -1.25 5.66
CA SER A 104 14.35 -2.42 4.84
C SER A 104 13.04 -3.10 5.27
N ASN A 105 12.47 -2.73 6.42
CA ASN A 105 11.15 -3.20 6.87
C ASN A 105 10.05 -2.14 6.68
N CYS A 106 10.37 -1.00 6.07
CA CYS A 106 9.44 0.09 5.81
C CYS A 106 8.88 -0.02 4.39
N HIS A 107 7.56 0.04 4.29
CA HIS A 107 6.88 0.12 3.00
C HIS A 107 7.05 1.52 2.39
N PRO A 108 6.90 1.66 1.05
CA PRO A 108 6.69 0.60 0.08
C PRO A 108 7.96 -0.19 -0.25
N PHE A 109 7.79 -1.44 -0.69
CA PHE A 109 8.85 -2.23 -1.32
C PHE A 109 8.81 -2.03 -2.84
N SER A 110 9.92 -2.28 -3.55
CA SER A 110 9.96 -2.21 -5.02
C SER A 110 10.76 -3.33 -5.65
N TYR A 111 10.39 -3.66 -6.88
CA TYR A 111 11.16 -4.50 -7.78
C TYR A 111 10.98 -3.98 -9.21
N HIS A 112 12.02 -3.35 -9.76
CA HIS A 112 11.95 -2.60 -11.02
C HIS A 112 10.77 -1.62 -11.04
N SER A 113 9.86 -1.73 -12.01
CA SER A 113 8.68 -0.86 -12.15
C SER A 113 7.57 -1.19 -11.15
N LEU A 114 7.68 -2.26 -10.36
CA LEU A 114 6.65 -2.66 -9.41
C LEU A 114 6.90 -2.05 -8.03
N MET A 115 5.84 -1.53 -7.42
CA MET A 115 5.83 -1.02 -6.05
C MET A 115 4.74 -1.71 -5.23
N TRP A 116 5.03 -2.07 -3.99
CA TRP A 116 4.16 -2.87 -3.14
C TRP A 116 3.97 -2.31 -1.73
N MET A 117 2.74 -2.39 -1.22
CA MET A 117 2.40 -2.12 0.18
C MET A 117 1.51 -3.19 0.77
N HIS A 118 1.65 -3.41 2.07
CA HIS A 118 0.77 -4.25 2.86
C HIS A 118 0.35 -3.54 4.15
N ASN A 119 -0.94 -3.60 4.47
CA ASN A 119 -1.48 -3.21 5.76
C ASN A 119 -2.27 -4.37 6.36
N GLY A 120 -1.63 -5.03 7.31
CA GLY A 120 -2.16 -6.22 7.95
C GLY A 120 -1.02 -7.09 8.45
N HIS A 121 -1.23 -8.39 8.43
CA HIS A 121 -0.24 -9.38 8.84
C HIS A 121 -0.59 -10.76 8.28
N LEU A 122 0.42 -11.60 8.09
CA LEU A 122 0.27 -13.03 7.87
C LEU A 122 0.30 -13.73 9.23
N ALA A 123 -0.82 -14.35 9.61
CA ALA A 123 -0.92 -15.13 10.83
C ALA A 123 0.04 -16.34 10.78
N ASN A 124 0.58 -16.72 11.95
CA ASN A 124 1.56 -17.80 12.08
C ASN A 124 2.71 -17.72 11.04
N PHE A 125 3.22 -16.51 10.79
CA PHE A 125 4.24 -16.29 9.75
C PHE A 125 5.44 -17.23 9.88
N ASN A 126 5.92 -17.48 11.12
CA ASN A 126 7.02 -18.42 11.35
C ASN A 126 6.69 -19.86 10.92
N GLY A 127 5.45 -20.31 11.11
CA GLY A 127 4.99 -21.63 10.69
C GLY A 127 4.91 -21.77 9.17
N ILE A 128 4.44 -20.72 8.47
CA ILE A 128 4.34 -20.74 7.00
C ILE A 128 5.63 -20.34 6.27
N LYS A 129 6.60 -19.73 6.95
CA LYS A 129 7.82 -19.17 6.32
C LYS A 129 8.59 -20.20 5.50
N ARG A 130 8.68 -21.45 5.97
CA ARG A 130 9.38 -22.51 5.23
C ARG A 130 8.68 -22.85 3.91
N LEU A 131 7.34 -22.88 3.90
CA LEU A 131 6.54 -23.09 2.69
C LEU A 131 6.69 -21.92 1.72
N LEU A 132 6.63 -20.68 2.23
CA LEU A 132 6.86 -19.47 1.44
C LEU A 132 8.22 -19.48 0.76
N VAL A 133 9.30 -19.72 1.52
CA VAL A 133 10.67 -19.80 0.99
C VAL A 133 10.80 -20.88 -0.08
N GLY A 134 10.20 -22.05 0.12
CA GLY A 134 10.25 -23.15 -0.86
C GLY A 134 9.38 -22.91 -2.10
N ALA A 135 8.45 -21.95 -2.05
CA ALA A 135 7.51 -21.68 -3.14
C ALA A 135 7.96 -20.54 -4.07
N VAL A 136 8.93 -19.72 -3.67
CA VAL A 136 9.45 -18.61 -4.47
C VAL A 136 10.73 -19.01 -5.19
N ARG A 137 10.90 -18.59 -6.44
CA ARG A 137 12.17 -18.73 -7.18
C ARG A 137 13.32 -18.00 -6.47
N ASP A 138 14.54 -18.51 -6.66
CA ASP A 138 15.78 -17.95 -6.09
C ASP A 138 15.92 -16.44 -6.32
N GLU A 139 15.55 -15.96 -7.51
CA GLU A 139 15.59 -14.53 -7.84
C GLU A 139 14.76 -13.66 -6.88
N TYR A 140 13.54 -14.10 -6.54
CA TYR A 140 12.66 -13.34 -5.65
C TYR A 140 12.98 -13.59 -4.18
N PHE A 141 13.54 -14.76 -3.86
CA PHE A 141 14.12 -15.03 -2.55
C PHE A 141 15.26 -14.05 -2.24
N LEU A 142 16.17 -13.84 -3.19
CA LEU A 142 17.35 -12.97 -3.03
C LEU A 142 17.02 -11.48 -3.01
N MET A 143 15.81 -11.08 -3.44
CA MET A 143 15.32 -9.70 -3.37
C MET A 143 14.93 -9.30 -1.94
N VAL A 144 14.55 -10.26 -1.09
CA VAL A 144 14.11 -9.96 0.28
C VAL A 144 15.30 -9.51 1.14
N GLU A 145 15.30 -8.24 1.53
CA GLU A 145 16.36 -7.63 2.36
C GLU A 145 15.95 -7.51 3.83
N GLY A 146 14.66 -7.33 4.07
CA GLY A 146 14.09 -7.21 5.40
C GLY A 146 13.69 -8.55 6.01
N SER A 147 12.80 -8.47 6.98
CA SER A 147 12.38 -9.60 7.83
C SER A 147 10.87 -9.69 7.99
N THR A 148 10.13 -8.86 7.26
CA THR A 148 8.67 -8.76 7.41
C THR A 148 7.94 -9.81 6.58
N ASP A 149 6.83 -10.28 7.11
CA ASP A 149 5.84 -11.07 6.38
C ASP A 149 5.36 -10.40 5.08
N SER A 150 5.34 -9.07 5.09
CA SER A 150 4.85 -8.19 4.04
C SER A 150 5.77 -8.19 2.81
N GLU A 151 7.07 -8.23 3.01
CA GLU A 151 8.08 -8.35 1.95
C GLU A 151 8.11 -9.77 1.37
N TRP A 152 7.94 -10.79 2.21
CA TRP A 152 7.77 -12.16 1.74
C TRP A 152 6.48 -12.35 0.93
N ALA A 153 5.40 -11.67 1.28
CA ALA A 153 4.19 -11.63 0.47
C ALA A 153 4.43 -10.97 -0.89
N PHE A 154 5.30 -9.94 -0.95
CA PHE A 154 5.71 -9.32 -2.22
C PHE A 154 6.55 -10.27 -3.08
N ALA A 155 7.52 -10.98 -2.50
CA ALA A 155 8.28 -12.01 -3.21
C ALA A 155 7.36 -13.11 -3.80
N LEU A 156 6.35 -13.54 -3.04
CA LEU A 156 5.34 -14.49 -3.53
C LEU A 156 4.49 -13.89 -4.65
N PHE A 157 4.18 -12.60 -4.61
CA PHE A 157 3.49 -11.90 -5.69
C PHE A 157 4.31 -11.88 -6.98
N LEU A 158 5.60 -11.55 -6.91
CA LEU A 158 6.51 -11.57 -8.05
C LEU A 158 6.59 -12.98 -8.66
N ASP A 159 6.75 -14.00 -7.81
CA ASP A 159 6.75 -15.39 -8.24
C ASP A 159 5.45 -15.81 -8.92
N THR A 160 4.32 -15.36 -8.38
CA THR A 160 2.99 -15.64 -8.96
C THR A 160 2.83 -14.95 -10.31
N LEU A 161 3.26 -13.70 -10.45
CA LEU A 161 3.22 -12.96 -11.72
C LEU A 161 4.09 -13.64 -12.78
N HIS A 162 5.31 -14.07 -12.43
CA HIS A 162 6.17 -14.86 -13.30
C HIS A 162 5.48 -16.15 -13.75
N SER A 163 4.88 -16.89 -12.81
CA SER A 163 4.19 -18.14 -13.12
C SER A 163 2.97 -17.97 -14.05
N LEU A 164 2.45 -16.74 -14.21
CA LEU A 164 1.45 -16.38 -15.22
C LEU A 164 2.05 -16.01 -16.59
N GLY A 165 3.35 -16.27 -16.80
CA GLY A 165 4.07 -16.02 -18.06
C GLY A 165 4.54 -14.57 -18.23
N VAL A 166 4.61 -13.79 -17.14
CA VAL A 166 4.98 -12.37 -17.17
C VAL A 166 6.26 -12.14 -16.38
N ASP A 167 7.34 -11.76 -17.05
CA ASP A 167 8.59 -11.40 -16.37
C ASP A 167 8.38 -10.13 -15.52
N PRO A 168 8.48 -10.21 -14.17
CA PRO A 168 8.29 -9.05 -13.30
C PRO A 168 9.35 -7.95 -13.47
N LYS A 169 10.49 -8.26 -14.13
CA LYS A 169 11.51 -7.26 -14.50
C LYS A 169 11.15 -6.48 -15.76
N SER A 170 10.24 -7.01 -16.57
CA SER A 170 9.83 -6.33 -17.79
C SER A 170 9.11 -5.02 -17.47
N ASN A 171 9.26 -4.04 -18.35
CA ASN A 171 8.54 -2.77 -18.25
C ASN A 171 7.77 -2.54 -19.56
N PRO A 172 6.66 -3.26 -19.78
CA PRO A 172 5.87 -3.13 -21.00
C PRO A 172 5.31 -1.71 -21.13
N VAL A 173 5.17 -1.23 -22.38
CA VAL A 173 4.58 0.07 -22.67
C VAL A 173 3.15 0.12 -22.13
N GLY A 174 2.89 1.05 -21.20
CA GLY A 174 1.59 1.17 -20.53
C GLY A 174 1.41 0.27 -19.30
N GLY A 175 2.46 -0.40 -18.83
CA GLY A 175 2.43 -1.29 -17.68
C GLY A 175 1.91 -2.69 -18.00
N PHE A 176 1.89 -3.56 -16.99
CA PHE A 176 1.44 -4.95 -17.11
C PHE A 176 -0.07 -5.07 -17.34
N GLY A 177 -0.81 -4.01 -17.03
CA GLY A 177 -2.26 -3.95 -17.14
C GLY A 177 -2.97 -4.46 -15.89
N HIS A 178 -4.02 -3.75 -15.48
CA HIS A 178 -4.75 -4.02 -14.23
C HIS A 178 -5.31 -5.45 -14.14
N ALA A 179 -5.69 -6.06 -15.28
CA ALA A 179 -6.23 -7.41 -15.30
C ALA A 179 -5.18 -8.45 -14.90
N LYS A 180 -3.95 -8.32 -15.40
CA LYS A 180 -2.86 -9.23 -15.10
C LYS A 180 -2.34 -9.06 -13.68
N LEU A 181 -2.20 -7.82 -13.22
CA LEU A 181 -1.87 -7.53 -11.80
C LEU A 181 -2.94 -8.08 -10.86
N ARG A 182 -4.23 -7.97 -11.22
CA ARG A 182 -5.35 -8.54 -10.44
C ARG A 182 -5.27 -10.06 -10.39
N GLU A 183 -5.01 -10.71 -11.51
CA GLU A 183 -4.86 -12.17 -11.59
C GLU A 183 -3.71 -12.65 -10.69
N ALA A 184 -2.54 -12.01 -10.77
CA ALA A 184 -1.38 -12.31 -9.92
C ALA A 184 -1.69 -12.09 -8.43
N MET A 185 -2.37 -10.99 -8.09
CA MET A 185 -2.77 -10.69 -6.71
C MET A 185 -3.72 -11.74 -6.14
N LEU A 186 -4.75 -12.15 -6.91
CA LEU A 186 -5.67 -13.21 -6.49
C LEU A 186 -4.97 -14.58 -6.41
N GLY A 187 -4.02 -14.87 -7.30
CA GLY A 187 -3.17 -16.06 -7.20
C GLY A 187 -2.30 -16.06 -5.94
N THR A 188 -1.74 -14.91 -5.58
CA THR A 188 -0.93 -14.73 -4.38
C THR A 188 -1.74 -15.02 -3.12
N ILE A 189 -2.97 -14.48 -3.03
CA ILE A 189 -3.86 -14.72 -1.89
C ILE A 189 -4.26 -16.20 -1.81
N ARG A 190 -4.55 -16.86 -2.94
CA ARG A 190 -4.86 -18.30 -2.95
C ARG A 190 -3.70 -19.14 -2.40
N ARG A 191 -2.47 -18.89 -2.85
CA ARG A 191 -1.27 -19.58 -2.36
C ARG A 191 -1.04 -19.35 -0.86
N LEU A 192 -1.28 -18.12 -0.38
CA LEU A 192 -1.21 -17.83 1.07
C LEU A 192 -2.27 -18.62 1.85
N ASN A 193 -3.52 -18.67 1.37
CA ASN A 193 -4.58 -19.48 1.99
C ASN A 193 -4.17 -20.97 2.06
N GLU A 194 -3.61 -21.53 0.98
CA GLU A 194 -3.12 -22.91 0.95
C GLU A 194 -2.03 -23.14 2.02
N PHE A 195 -1.12 -22.18 2.24
CA PHE A 195 -0.12 -22.29 3.30
C PHE A 195 -0.73 -22.21 4.70
N PHE A 196 -1.70 -21.33 4.93
CA PHE A 196 -2.41 -21.24 6.20
C PHE A 196 -3.15 -22.55 6.51
N GLU A 197 -3.86 -23.10 5.53
CA GLU A 197 -4.53 -24.41 5.64
C GLU A 197 -3.55 -25.54 5.93
N ALA A 198 -2.44 -25.63 5.18
CA ALA A 198 -1.44 -26.69 5.34
C ALA A 198 -0.78 -26.70 6.74
N THR A 199 -0.70 -25.54 7.39
CA THR A 199 -0.15 -25.37 8.74
C THR A 199 -1.20 -25.37 9.84
N GLY A 200 -2.49 -25.52 9.50
CA GLY A 200 -3.59 -25.46 10.46
C GLY A 200 -3.72 -24.10 11.16
N THR A 201 -3.37 -23.01 10.49
CA THR A 201 -3.41 -21.66 11.06
C THR A 201 -4.86 -21.19 11.21
N THR A 202 -5.29 -20.94 12.44
CA THR A 202 -6.66 -20.50 12.78
C THR A 202 -6.75 -18.99 13.04
N GLU A 203 -5.63 -18.35 13.36
CA GLU A 203 -5.56 -16.90 13.56
C GLU A 203 -5.83 -16.14 12.23
N PRO A 204 -6.62 -15.06 12.26
CA PRO A 204 -7.01 -14.34 11.04
C PRO A 204 -5.85 -13.50 10.48
N SER A 205 -5.43 -13.81 9.26
CA SER A 205 -4.58 -12.92 8.46
C SER A 205 -5.39 -11.79 7.81
N LEU A 206 -4.87 -10.57 7.88
CA LEU A 206 -5.43 -9.37 7.25
C LEU A 206 -4.57 -9.00 6.05
N LEU A 207 -5.11 -9.02 4.84
CA LEU A 207 -4.34 -8.92 3.59
C LEU A 207 -4.79 -7.71 2.75
N ASN A 208 -4.68 -6.50 3.31
CA ASN A 208 -4.85 -5.29 2.49
C ASN A 208 -3.55 -5.00 1.75
N PHE A 209 -3.43 -5.54 0.55
CA PHE A 209 -2.29 -5.34 -0.34
C PHE A 209 -2.57 -4.20 -1.32
N ALA A 210 -1.51 -3.54 -1.79
CA ALA A 210 -1.55 -2.63 -2.92
C ALA A 210 -0.31 -2.85 -3.78
N VAL A 211 -0.50 -2.97 -5.09
CA VAL A 211 0.58 -3.03 -6.09
C VAL A 211 0.37 -1.99 -7.16
N ALA A 212 1.45 -1.37 -7.63
CA ALA A 212 1.46 -0.46 -8.77
C ALA A 212 2.61 -0.79 -9.71
N ASP A 213 2.44 -0.52 -11.00
CA ASP A 213 3.46 -0.68 -12.06
C ASP A 213 3.79 0.62 -12.80
N GLY A 214 3.49 1.76 -12.17
CA GLY A 214 3.58 3.09 -12.76
C GLY A 214 2.35 3.52 -13.57
N ASN A 215 1.50 2.58 -13.98
CA ASN A 215 0.36 2.83 -14.87
C ASN A 215 -0.97 2.42 -14.23
N ALA A 216 -1.03 1.19 -13.74
CA ALA A 216 -2.15 0.57 -13.06
C ALA A 216 -1.86 0.41 -11.56
N VAL A 217 -2.94 0.30 -10.79
CA VAL A 217 -2.91 0.01 -9.36
C VAL A 217 -3.94 -1.09 -9.09
N VAL A 218 -3.58 -2.07 -8.27
CA VAL A 218 -4.51 -3.06 -7.73
C VAL A 218 -4.41 -3.06 -6.21
N CYS A 219 -5.55 -2.89 -5.54
CA CYS A 219 -5.67 -2.97 -4.09
C CYS A 219 -6.62 -4.11 -3.69
N THR A 220 -6.34 -4.75 -2.55
CA THR A 220 -7.21 -5.76 -1.94
C THR A 220 -7.70 -5.33 -0.58
N ARG A 221 -8.90 -5.80 -0.23
CA ARG A 221 -9.37 -5.83 1.16
C ARG A 221 -9.84 -7.24 1.47
N TYR A 222 -9.07 -7.95 2.30
CA TYR A 222 -9.32 -9.37 2.57
C TYR A 222 -8.92 -9.73 4.00
N VAL A 223 -9.69 -10.64 4.59
CA VAL A 223 -9.37 -11.35 5.83
C VAL A 223 -9.74 -12.81 5.63
N THR A 224 -8.85 -13.68 6.09
CA THR A 224 -8.95 -15.14 5.95
C THR A 224 -10.10 -15.74 6.77
N SER A 225 -10.38 -15.19 7.95
CA SER A 225 -11.52 -15.59 8.78
C SER A 225 -12.85 -15.14 8.18
N ARG A 226 -13.89 -15.99 8.25
CA ARG A 226 -15.24 -15.68 7.75
C ARG A 226 -15.96 -14.66 8.62
N ASP A 227 -15.69 -14.66 9.92
CA ASP A 227 -16.44 -13.92 10.92
C ASP A 227 -15.75 -12.63 11.35
N ASP A 228 -14.41 -12.57 11.24
CA ASP A 228 -13.66 -11.37 11.58
C ASP A 228 -13.81 -10.25 10.56
N GLU A 229 -13.64 -9.02 11.05
CA GLU A 229 -13.65 -7.84 10.21
C GLU A 229 -12.30 -7.65 9.51
N ALA A 230 -12.33 -7.37 8.20
CA ALA A 230 -11.13 -7.00 7.47
C ALA A 230 -10.67 -5.59 7.85
N ALA A 231 -9.36 -5.36 7.87
CA ALA A 231 -8.79 -4.04 8.10
C ALA A 231 -9.46 -2.99 7.18
N SER A 232 -9.70 -1.81 7.73
CA SER A 232 -10.33 -0.70 7.02
C SER A 232 -9.55 -0.31 5.77
N LEU A 233 -10.30 -0.09 4.69
CA LEU A 233 -9.80 0.43 3.44
C LEU A 233 -10.95 1.18 2.76
N TYR A 234 -10.70 2.41 2.36
CA TYR A 234 -11.67 3.31 1.75
C TYR A 234 -11.20 3.68 0.35
N PHE A 235 -12.15 3.85 -0.55
CA PHE A 235 -11.91 4.32 -1.91
C PHE A 235 -12.72 5.60 -2.16
N SER A 236 -12.08 6.58 -2.80
CA SER A 236 -12.71 7.76 -3.33
C SER A 236 -12.22 8.03 -4.76
N SER A 237 -13.11 8.57 -5.58
CA SER A 237 -12.80 9.00 -6.95
C SER A 237 -13.49 10.31 -7.26
N GLY A 238 -12.87 11.09 -8.13
CA GLY A 238 -13.39 12.37 -8.59
C GLY A 238 -12.52 13.01 -9.66
N THR A 239 -12.76 14.29 -9.91
CA THR A 239 -12.04 15.09 -10.91
C THR A 239 -10.91 15.90 -10.27
N ARG A 240 -11.07 16.29 -9.01
CA ARG A 240 -10.10 17.16 -8.31
C ARG A 240 -10.12 16.93 -6.80
N PHE A 241 -8.93 16.86 -6.21
CA PHE A 241 -8.72 16.89 -4.76
C PHE A 241 -7.96 18.17 -4.42
N HIS A 242 -8.53 19.03 -3.59
CA HIS A 242 -7.95 20.33 -3.26
C HIS A 242 -8.44 20.84 -1.90
N GLU A 243 -7.69 21.78 -1.33
CA GLU A 243 -8.09 22.55 -0.16
C GLU A 243 -9.17 23.57 -0.56
N TYR A 244 -10.39 23.39 -0.06
CA TYR A 244 -11.50 24.30 -0.36
C TYR A 244 -11.66 25.39 0.71
N LYS A 245 -11.03 25.19 1.87
CA LYS A 245 -10.98 26.14 2.98
C LYS A 245 -9.63 26.00 3.69
N GLU A 246 -9.02 27.14 3.99
CA GLU A 246 -7.74 27.19 4.70
C GLU A 246 -7.78 26.44 6.03
N GLY A 247 -6.70 25.74 6.33
CA GLY A 247 -6.52 24.98 7.57
C GLY A 247 -6.55 23.47 7.37
N GLY A 248 -6.29 22.98 6.16
CA GLY A 248 -6.25 21.56 5.84
C GLY A 248 -7.62 20.95 5.54
N PHE A 249 -8.61 21.77 5.19
CA PHE A 249 -9.94 21.29 4.79
C PHE A 249 -9.94 20.98 3.29
N TYR A 250 -9.68 19.71 2.99
CA TYR A 250 -9.67 19.18 1.63
C TYR A 250 -11.01 18.54 1.30
N ARG A 251 -11.33 18.48 0.00
CA ARG A 251 -12.47 17.72 -0.51
C ARG A 251 -12.18 17.06 -1.85
N MET A 252 -12.88 15.95 -2.09
CA MET A 252 -12.95 15.31 -3.40
C MET A 252 -14.11 15.90 -4.20
N GLU A 253 -13.83 16.63 -5.27
CA GLU A 253 -14.85 17.16 -6.17
C GLU A 253 -15.15 16.21 -7.33
N ARG A 254 -16.40 16.26 -7.79
CA ARG A 254 -16.90 15.56 -8.97
C ARG A 254 -17.64 16.57 -9.84
N HIS A 255 -16.90 17.20 -10.75
CA HIS A 255 -17.48 18.18 -11.68
C HIS A 255 -18.25 17.52 -12.84
N ASP A 256 -17.88 16.30 -13.19
CA ASP A 256 -18.50 15.54 -14.27
C ASP A 256 -18.61 14.04 -13.91
N ARG A 257 -18.95 13.21 -14.91
CA ARG A 257 -18.96 11.74 -14.77
C ARG A 257 -17.56 11.13 -14.86
N GLY A 258 -16.54 11.95 -15.09
CA GLY A 258 -15.14 11.56 -15.16
C GLY A 258 -14.57 11.15 -13.81
N GLN A 259 -13.57 10.28 -13.87
CA GLN A 259 -12.78 9.83 -12.73
C GLN A 259 -11.32 10.10 -13.06
N ASP A 260 -10.92 11.37 -12.99
CA ASP A 260 -9.55 11.78 -13.32
C ASP A 260 -8.56 11.37 -12.24
N LEU A 261 -9.04 11.14 -11.02
CA LEU A 261 -8.22 10.62 -9.94
C LEU A 261 -8.98 9.64 -9.04
N VAL A 262 -8.20 8.76 -8.44
CA VAL A 262 -8.63 7.73 -7.48
C VAL A 262 -7.69 7.79 -6.28
N MET A 263 -8.27 7.69 -5.09
CA MET A 263 -7.54 7.53 -3.84
C MET A 263 -8.04 6.28 -3.13
N VAL A 264 -7.10 5.47 -2.64
CA VAL A 264 -7.40 4.32 -1.79
C VAL A 264 -6.61 4.50 -0.51
N ALA A 265 -7.28 4.58 0.63
CA ALA A 265 -6.63 4.89 1.90
C ALA A 265 -7.18 4.03 3.01
N SER A 266 -6.33 3.69 3.97
CA SER A 266 -6.74 2.94 5.16
C SER A 266 -7.80 3.70 5.96
N GLU A 267 -7.71 5.04 5.96
CA GLU A 267 -8.75 5.95 6.46
C GLU A 267 -8.90 7.13 5.49
N PRO A 268 -10.13 7.66 5.30
CA PRO A 268 -10.34 8.83 4.46
C PRO A 268 -9.53 10.03 4.94
N LEU A 269 -8.88 10.77 4.04
CA LEU A 269 -8.10 11.97 4.41
C LEU A 269 -8.97 13.13 4.92
N THR A 270 -10.28 13.00 4.74
CA THR A 270 -11.30 14.00 5.04
C THR A 270 -12.58 13.25 5.45
N PHE A 271 -13.27 13.69 6.50
CA PHE A 271 -14.52 13.08 6.96
C PHE A 271 -15.78 13.83 6.50
N GLU A 272 -15.72 14.55 5.37
CA GLU A 272 -16.91 15.19 4.84
C GLU A 272 -17.98 14.17 4.43
N ARG A 273 -19.26 14.56 4.54
CA ARG A 273 -20.38 13.70 4.17
C ARG A 273 -20.28 13.27 2.71
N GLY A 274 -20.35 11.96 2.45
CA GLY A 274 -20.35 11.39 1.11
C GLY A 274 -18.97 11.03 0.53
N ILE A 275 -17.88 11.18 1.32
CA ILE A 275 -16.52 10.83 0.90
C ILE A 275 -16.11 9.48 1.48
N GLY A 276 -15.59 8.60 0.62
CA GLY A 276 -14.99 7.32 1.00
C GLY A 276 -16.02 6.19 1.09
N LEU A 277 -16.14 5.39 0.02
CA LEU A 277 -16.84 4.12 0.10
C LEU A 277 -15.92 3.10 0.74
N LEU A 278 -16.45 2.28 1.66
CA LEU A 278 -15.71 1.14 2.17
C LEU A 278 -15.35 0.23 1.00
N TYR A 279 -14.06 -0.10 0.87
CA TYR A 279 -13.58 -0.95 -0.21
C TYR A 279 -14.21 -2.34 -0.06
N PRO A 280 -14.78 -2.92 -1.14
CA PRO A 280 -15.44 -4.21 -1.06
C PRO A 280 -14.49 -5.29 -0.56
N ARG A 281 -14.99 -6.12 0.37
CA ARG A 281 -14.25 -7.27 0.88
C ARG A 281 -14.27 -8.39 -0.16
N ILE A 282 -13.10 -8.93 -0.47
CA ILE A 282 -12.99 -10.13 -1.33
C ILE A 282 -13.47 -11.35 -0.54
N ARG A 283 -14.20 -12.25 -1.22
CA ARG A 283 -14.56 -13.58 -0.70
C ARG A 283 -14.00 -14.63 -1.65
N PHE A 284 -13.30 -15.61 -1.09
CA PHE A 284 -12.87 -16.82 -1.78
C PHE A 284 -13.79 -17.97 -1.40
#